data_AF-A0A7Y4KWQ1-F1
#
_entry.id   AF-A0A7Y4KWQ1-F1
#
_cell.length_a   1.000
_cell.length_b   1.000
_cell.length_c   1.000
_cell.angle_alpha   90.00
_cell.angle_beta   90.00
_cell.angle_gamma   90.00
#
_symmetry.space_group_name_H-M   'P 1'
#
loop_
_entity.id
_entity.type
_entity.pdbx_description
1 polymer ?
#
loop_
_entity_poly.entity_id
_entity_poly.type
_entity_poly.pdbx_seq_one_letter_code
_entity_poly.pdbx_strand_id
1 'polypeptide(L)'
;MIAAATLVPVATVQAAPTADTPVSRNGQLHVCGLKLCNENDQPVQLRGMSTHGIQWYSSCLKKASLDALATDWKADILRISMYVAKKEGGYETNPRKFTDMVHGYIEEATKRGMYALVDWHQLDPGDPNLYTAKAKTFFAEIAERHKDKNNIIYDIANEPNGVSWSKVKSYAEQVIPTIRAKDPDSVIFVGTHAWSSLGVSDGRTEADVLNNKINASNIMYTFHFYAASHHQEYFDALSRAAAKIPIFVTEFGTQDYAGEGANDFTWSKKYLDFLKSKQIGWTNWNFSDDERSGAVFKEGTCAGSSFTGTSKLKPAGVWIRERIINRNL
;
A
#
# COMPACT_ATOMS: atom_id res chain seq x y z
N MET A 1 -5.11 72.53 2.31
CA MET A 1 -6.12 71.47 2.14
C MET A 1 -5.38 70.16 1.88
N ILE A 2 -5.27 69.31 2.90
CA ILE A 2 -4.66 67.98 2.76
C ILE A 2 -5.81 67.01 2.56
N ALA A 3 -5.89 66.40 1.38
CA ALA A 3 -6.89 65.39 1.06
C ALA A 3 -6.57 64.12 1.86
N ALA A 4 -7.50 63.70 2.72
CA ALA A 4 -7.42 62.43 3.42
C ALA A 4 -7.70 61.29 2.43
N ALA A 5 -6.68 60.48 2.15
CA ALA A 5 -6.84 59.25 1.38
C ALA A 5 -7.52 58.20 2.26
N THR A 6 -8.70 57.74 1.85
CA THR A 6 -9.42 56.62 2.44
C THR A 6 -8.75 55.31 2.05
N LEU A 7 -8.20 54.60 3.04
CA LEU A 7 -7.69 53.24 2.88
C LEU A 7 -8.87 52.27 2.71
N VAL A 8 -8.89 51.55 1.59
CA VAL A 8 -9.83 50.45 1.35
C VAL A 8 -9.35 49.22 2.15
N PRO A 9 -10.24 48.52 2.90
CA PRO A 9 -9.83 47.32 3.60
C PRO A 9 -9.50 46.21 2.60
N VAL A 10 -8.30 45.64 2.71
CA VAL A 10 -7.91 44.43 1.98
C VAL A 10 -8.75 43.28 2.54
N ALA A 11 -9.59 42.68 1.70
CA ALA A 11 -10.33 41.48 2.05
C ALA A 11 -9.34 40.35 2.35
N THR A 12 -9.34 39.85 3.58
CA THR A 12 -8.64 38.62 3.93
C THR A 12 -9.28 37.46 3.19
N VAL A 13 -8.56 36.87 2.24
CA VAL A 13 -8.98 35.63 1.59
C VAL A 13 -8.96 34.54 2.66
N GLN A 14 -10.12 34.20 3.18
CA GLN A 14 -10.26 33.09 4.11
C GLN A 14 -10.00 31.80 3.33
N ALA A 15 -8.90 31.12 3.65
CA ALA A 15 -8.58 29.83 3.07
C ALA A 15 -9.77 28.88 3.27
N ALA A 16 -10.18 28.20 2.20
CA ALA A 16 -11.21 27.17 2.30
C ALA A 16 -10.78 26.16 3.39
N PRO A 17 -11.70 25.69 4.24
CA PRO A 17 -11.37 24.68 5.23
C PRO A 17 -10.74 23.48 4.51
N THR A 18 -9.52 23.13 4.90
CA THR A 18 -8.83 21.94 4.40
C THR A 18 -9.74 20.74 4.67
N ALA A 19 -10.14 20.02 3.60
CA ALA A 19 -10.96 18.83 3.74
C ALA A 19 -10.33 17.88 4.76
N ASP A 20 -11.14 17.30 5.67
CA ASP A 20 -10.67 16.37 6.70
C ASP A 20 -10.27 15.02 6.07
N THR A 21 -9.06 14.98 5.51
CA THR A 21 -8.49 13.84 4.80
C THR A 21 -7.48 13.07 5.65
N PRO A 22 -7.23 11.79 5.33
CA PRO A 22 -6.15 11.02 5.96
C PRO A 22 -4.81 11.76 5.99
N VAL A 23 -4.39 12.36 4.87
CA VAL A 23 -3.12 13.11 4.79
C VAL A 23 -3.18 14.41 5.57
N SER A 24 -4.27 15.19 5.51
CA SER A 24 -4.35 16.44 6.29
C SER A 24 -4.40 16.22 7.81
N ARG A 25 -4.84 15.03 8.27
CA ARG A 25 -4.82 14.67 9.70
C ARG A 25 -3.46 14.21 10.20
N ASN A 26 -2.66 13.59 9.33
CA ASN A 26 -1.47 12.85 9.74
C ASN A 26 -0.15 13.42 9.17
N GLY A 27 -0.20 14.17 8.08
CA GLY A 27 0.97 14.77 7.47
C GLY A 27 2.05 13.76 7.08
N GLN A 28 3.32 14.13 7.27
CA GLN A 28 4.47 13.30 6.96
C GLN A 28 4.53 12.09 7.90
N LEU A 29 4.53 10.89 7.33
CA LEU A 29 4.66 9.66 8.11
C LEU A 29 6.14 9.33 8.36
N HIS A 30 6.38 8.65 9.47
CA HIS A 30 7.67 8.06 9.79
C HIS A 30 7.51 6.84 10.70
N VAL A 31 8.53 6.00 10.78
CA VAL A 31 8.56 4.83 11.66
C VAL A 31 9.04 5.24 13.04
N CYS A 32 8.24 4.96 14.06
CA CYS A 32 8.45 5.28 15.46
C CYS A 32 8.47 3.97 16.29
N GLY A 33 9.67 3.49 16.60
CA GLY A 33 9.83 2.18 17.26
C GLY A 33 9.34 1.02 16.37
N LEU A 34 8.21 0.41 16.74
CA LEU A 34 7.60 -0.72 16.02
C LEU A 34 6.36 -0.32 15.19
N LYS A 35 6.06 0.97 15.08
CA LYS A 35 4.81 1.47 14.49
C LYS A 35 5.09 2.50 13.40
N LEU A 36 4.09 2.74 12.57
CA LEU A 36 4.01 3.91 11.71
C LEU A 36 3.39 5.05 12.53
N CYS A 37 4.00 6.22 12.54
CA CYS A 37 3.51 7.43 13.19
C CYS A 37 3.24 8.54 12.19
N ASN A 38 2.36 9.45 12.60
CA ASN A 38 2.14 10.72 11.92
C ASN A 38 3.22 11.76 12.27
N GLU A 39 3.09 12.97 11.73
CA GLU A 39 4.04 14.08 11.96
C GLU A 39 4.13 14.56 13.42
N ASN A 40 3.19 14.15 14.27
CA ASN A 40 3.11 14.48 15.70
C ASN A 40 3.46 13.28 16.59
N ASP A 41 4.22 12.30 16.07
CA ASP A 41 4.65 11.09 16.78
C ASP A 41 3.50 10.22 17.31
N GLN A 42 2.29 10.35 16.77
CA GLN A 42 1.15 9.51 17.15
C GLN A 42 1.08 8.29 16.23
N PRO A 43 1.01 7.06 16.79
CA PRO A 43 0.82 5.86 15.99
C PRO A 43 -0.45 5.93 15.13
N VAL A 44 -0.32 5.52 13.87
CA VAL A 44 -1.42 5.49 12.91
C VAL A 44 -1.63 4.10 12.34
N GLN A 45 -2.89 3.78 12.07
CA GLN A 45 -3.28 2.62 11.29
C GLN A 45 -3.91 3.07 9.97
N LEU A 46 -3.14 2.99 8.88
CA LEU A 46 -3.64 3.20 7.52
C LEU A 46 -4.41 1.97 7.06
N ARG A 47 -5.60 2.17 6.50
CA ARG A 47 -6.47 1.09 6.01
C ARG A 47 -6.97 1.43 4.62
N GLY A 48 -6.86 0.50 3.69
CA GLY A 48 -7.28 0.79 2.32
C GLY A 48 -7.25 -0.42 1.41
N MET A 49 -7.10 -0.12 0.12
CA MET A 49 -7.20 -1.10 -0.95
C MET A 49 -5.94 -1.09 -1.80
N SER A 50 -5.55 -2.28 -2.24
CA SER A 50 -4.63 -2.45 -3.35
C SER A 50 -5.39 -2.43 -4.66
N THR A 51 -4.85 -1.78 -5.68
CA THR A 51 -5.24 -2.10 -7.05
C THR A 51 -4.87 -3.55 -7.33
N HIS A 52 -5.52 -4.17 -8.33
CA HIS A 52 -4.87 -5.29 -9.01
C HIS A 52 -3.73 -4.72 -9.88
N GLY A 53 -2.98 -5.59 -10.55
CA GLY A 53 -2.04 -5.20 -11.60
C GLY A 53 -2.59 -4.16 -12.57
N ILE A 54 -1.98 -2.98 -12.60
CA ILE A 54 -2.44 -1.82 -13.39
C ILE A 54 -2.37 -2.08 -14.91
N GLN A 55 -1.60 -3.06 -15.36
CA GLN A 55 -1.56 -3.51 -16.75
C GLN A 55 -2.86 -4.20 -17.18
N TRP A 56 -3.58 -4.82 -16.24
CA TRP A 56 -4.83 -5.55 -16.50
C TRP A 56 -6.06 -4.74 -16.12
N TYR A 57 -6.03 -4.09 -14.95
CA TYR A 57 -7.22 -3.50 -14.33
C TYR A 57 -7.18 -1.97 -14.18
N SER A 58 -6.36 -1.28 -14.97
CA SER A 58 -6.34 0.20 -14.98
C SER A 58 -7.69 0.83 -15.35
N SER A 59 -8.56 0.11 -16.07
CA SER A 59 -9.95 0.53 -16.36
C SER A 59 -10.81 0.69 -15.10
N CYS A 60 -10.48 -0.01 -14.02
CA CYS A 60 -11.11 0.13 -12.71
C CYS A 60 -10.64 1.38 -11.95
N LEU A 61 -9.52 2.00 -12.36
CA LEU A 61 -8.87 3.11 -11.65
C LEU A 61 -9.19 4.44 -12.32
N LYS A 62 -10.43 4.89 -12.17
CA LYS A 62 -10.95 6.14 -12.76
C LYS A 62 -11.50 7.05 -11.69
N LYS A 63 -11.75 8.31 -12.07
CA LYS A 63 -12.19 9.35 -11.15
C LYS A 63 -13.30 8.88 -10.19
N ALA A 64 -14.37 8.28 -10.73
CA ALA A 64 -15.53 7.88 -9.93
C ALA A 64 -15.23 6.75 -8.91
N SER A 65 -14.39 5.77 -9.26
CA SER A 65 -14.04 4.67 -8.36
C SER A 65 -13.07 5.13 -7.28
N LEU A 66 -12.10 5.98 -7.62
CA LEU A 66 -11.17 6.57 -6.66
C LEU A 66 -11.88 7.58 -5.73
N ASP A 67 -12.86 8.35 -6.24
CA ASP A 67 -13.71 9.21 -5.42
C ASP A 67 -14.52 8.39 -4.40
N ALA A 68 -15.07 7.24 -4.82
CA ALA A 68 -15.78 6.33 -3.92
C ALA A 68 -14.84 5.73 -2.86
N LEU A 69 -13.63 5.30 -3.25
CA LEU A 69 -12.64 4.78 -2.31
C LEU A 69 -12.28 5.81 -1.22
N ALA A 70 -12.07 7.07 -1.61
CA ALA A 70 -11.71 8.13 -0.68
C ALA A 70 -12.88 8.59 0.20
N THR A 71 -14.08 8.76 -0.36
CA THR A 71 -15.18 9.45 0.33
C THR A 71 -16.25 8.52 0.89
N ASP A 72 -16.58 7.44 0.16
CA ASP A 72 -17.60 6.46 0.57
C ASP A 72 -16.98 5.37 1.45
N TRP A 73 -15.81 4.85 1.06
CA TRP A 73 -15.10 3.81 1.83
C TRP A 73 -14.23 4.42 2.93
N LYS A 74 -13.86 5.70 2.81
CA LYS A 74 -12.99 6.43 3.74
C LYS A 74 -11.61 5.78 3.88
N ALA A 75 -11.06 5.27 2.78
CA ALA A 75 -9.74 4.67 2.77
C ALA A 75 -8.65 5.71 3.07
N ASP A 76 -7.65 5.30 3.86
CA ASP A 76 -6.49 6.13 4.17
C ASP A 76 -5.42 6.06 3.08
N ILE A 77 -5.34 4.92 2.39
CA ILE A 77 -4.23 4.55 1.52
C ILE A 77 -4.71 3.82 0.26
N LEU A 78 -4.09 4.11 -0.87
CA LEU A 78 -4.21 3.38 -2.12
C LEU A 78 -2.85 2.74 -2.45
N ARG A 79 -2.80 1.40 -2.53
CA ARG A 79 -1.64 0.67 -3.03
C ARG A 79 -1.73 0.49 -4.53
N ILE A 80 -0.69 0.93 -5.25
CA ILE A 80 -0.60 0.98 -6.71
C ILE A 80 0.31 -0.16 -7.17
N SER A 81 -0.29 -1.31 -7.50
CA SER A 81 0.45 -2.53 -7.83
C SER A 81 0.91 -2.56 -9.28
N MET A 82 2.17 -2.19 -9.50
CA MET A 82 2.80 -2.18 -10.81
C MET A 82 3.61 -3.47 -11.02
N TYR A 83 3.01 -4.46 -11.67
CA TYR A 83 3.72 -5.69 -12.03
C TYR A 83 4.94 -5.39 -12.87
N VAL A 84 5.98 -6.19 -12.71
CA VAL A 84 7.27 -5.94 -13.35
C VAL A 84 7.46 -6.78 -14.60
N ALA A 85 7.25 -8.09 -14.48
CA ALA A 85 7.74 -9.05 -15.46
C ALA A 85 7.09 -8.89 -16.83
N LYS A 86 7.90 -9.01 -17.88
CA LYS A 86 7.41 -8.94 -19.27
C LYS A 86 6.31 -9.97 -19.57
N LYS A 87 6.43 -11.18 -19.02
CA LYS A 87 5.48 -12.28 -19.25
C LYS A 87 4.09 -12.02 -18.63
N GLU A 88 4.01 -11.13 -17.65
CA GLU A 88 2.77 -10.71 -17.00
C GLU A 88 2.24 -9.39 -17.61
N GLY A 89 2.86 -8.90 -18.68
CA GLY A 89 2.50 -7.62 -19.30
C GLY A 89 2.93 -6.40 -18.50
N GLY A 90 3.83 -6.56 -17.53
CA GLY A 90 4.23 -5.52 -16.57
C GLY A 90 5.20 -4.45 -17.12
N TYR A 91 5.79 -3.70 -16.20
CA TYR A 91 6.73 -2.59 -16.40
C TYR A 91 7.76 -2.85 -17.50
N GLU A 92 8.35 -4.04 -17.55
CA GLU A 92 9.38 -4.38 -18.54
C GLU A 92 8.92 -4.30 -19.99
N THR A 93 7.61 -4.41 -20.26
CA THR A 93 7.06 -4.28 -21.62
C THR A 93 7.13 -2.84 -22.13
N ASN A 94 6.96 -1.85 -21.24
CA ASN A 94 7.02 -0.43 -21.56
C ASN A 94 7.28 0.42 -20.29
N PRO A 95 8.55 0.54 -19.85
CA PRO A 95 8.92 1.26 -18.64
C PRO A 95 8.35 2.67 -18.52
N ARG A 96 8.38 3.43 -19.61
CA ARG A 96 7.88 4.82 -19.64
C ARG A 96 6.38 4.87 -19.37
N LYS A 97 5.58 4.07 -20.11
CA LYS A 97 4.13 3.99 -19.92
C LYS A 97 3.77 3.70 -18.47
N PHE A 98 4.39 2.69 -17.86
CA PHE A 98 4.06 2.28 -16.50
C PHE A 98 4.51 3.31 -15.46
N THR A 99 5.66 3.95 -15.65
CA THR A 99 6.09 5.07 -14.80
C THR A 99 5.11 6.25 -14.88
N ASP A 100 4.64 6.60 -16.08
CA ASP A 100 3.61 7.64 -16.28
C ASP A 100 2.27 7.29 -15.62
N MET A 101 1.86 6.02 -15.70
CA MET A 101 0.65 5.54 -15.02
C MET A 101 0.79 5.68 -13.50
N VAL A 102 1.93 5.29 -12.92
CA VAL A 102 2.18 5.45 -11.49
C VAL A 102 2.20 6.92 -11.07
N HIS A 103 2.84 7.82 -11.84
CA HIS A 103 2.75 9.26 -11.59
C HIS A 103 1.30 9.74 -11.54
N GLY A 104 0.48 9.33 -12.52
CA GLY A 104 -0.93 9.66 -12.57
C GLY A 104 -1.69 9.17 -11.33
N TYR A 105 -1.47 7.93 -10.89
CA TYR A 105 -2.16 7.38 -9.72
C TYR A 105 -1.68 8.01 -8.40
N ILE A 106 -0.42 8.42 -8.30
CA ILE A 106 0.07 9.22 -7.16
C ILE A 106 -0.67 10.55 -7.09
N GLU A 107 -0.83 11.26 -8.21
CA GLU A 107 -1.59 12.52 -8.24
C GLU A 107 -3.06 12.30 -7.90
N GLU A 108 -3.68 11.23 -8.39
CA GLU A 108 -5.07 10.90 -8.07
C GLU A 108 -5.27 10.55 -6.57
N ALA A 109 -4.33 9.85 -5.94
CA ALA A 109 -4.35 9.61 -4.50
C ALA A 109 -4.16 10.92 -3.71
N THR A 110 -3.19 11.74 -4.11
CA THR A 110 -2.87 13.04 -3.50
C THR A 110 -4.06 14.00 -3.55
N LYS A 111 -4.72 14.11 -4.71
CA LYS A 111 -5.93 14.95 -4.90
C LYS A 111 -7.07 14.60 -3.95
N ARG A 112 -7.11 13.36 -3.46
CA ARG A 112 -8.13 12.84 -2.54
C ARG A 112 -7.67 12.79 -1.09
N GLY A 113 -6.45 13.25 -0.81
CA GLY A 113 -5.84 13.20 0.51
C GLY A 113 -5.64 11.78 1.05
N MET A 114 -5.42 10.80 0.16
CA MET A 114 -5.00 9.45 0.50
C MET A 114 -3.47 9.34 0.39
N TYR A 115 -2.88 8.44 1.18
CA TYR A 115 -1.50 7.98 0.97
C TYR A 115 -1.42 7.12 -0.29
N ALA A 116 -0.33 7.26 -1.04
CA ALA A 116 0.00 6.43 -2.20
C ALA A 116 1.11 5.45 -1.81
N LEU A 117 0.79 4.15 -1.78
CA LEU A 117 1.79 3.10 -1.66
C LEU A 117 2.22 2.65 -3.06
N VAL A 118 3.42 3.06 -3.47
CA VAL A 118 4.00 2.74 -4.78
C VAL A 118 4.65 1.38 -4.70
N ASP A 119 4.02 0.38 -5.31
CA ASP A 119 4.40 -1.01 -5.18
C ASP A 119 5.11 -1.52 -6.44
N TRP A 120 6.40 -1.82 -6.27
CA TRP A 120 7.20 -2.58 -7.22
C TRP A 120 6.79 -4.05 -7.13
N HIS A 121 5.75 -4.38 -7.89
CA HIS A 121 5.00 -5.62 -7.75
C HIS A 121 5.71 -6.78 -8.45
N GLN A 122 6.87 -7.13 -7.90
CA GLN A 122 7.62 -8.32 -8.27
C GLN A 122 6.96 -9.56 -7.67
N LEU A 123 6.72 -10.55 -8.52
CA LEU A 123 6.10 -11.84 -8.18
C LEU A 123 6.86 -12.97 -8.86
N ASP A 124 6.84 -13.03 -10.20
CA ASP A 124 7.50 -14.08 -10.96
C ASP A 124 8.36 -13.48 -12.09
N PRO A 125 9.70 -13.59 -12.05
CA PRO A 125 10.48 -14.42 -11.13
C PRO A 125 10.61 -13.88 -9.71
N GLY A 126 10.81 -14.78 -8.76
CA GLY A 126 10.81 -14.55 -7.32
C GLY A 126 12.03 -13.85 -6.71
N ASP A 127 13.15 -13.72 -7.44
CA ASP A 127 14.33 -12.98 -6.97
C ASP A 127 14.25 -11.49 -7.34
N PRO A 128 14.10 -10.56 -6.36
CA PRO A 128 14.04 -9.13 -6.66
C PRO A 128 15.35 -8.59 -7.26
N ASN A 129 16.49 -9.29 -7.07
CA ASN A 129 17.77 -8.85 -7.60
C ASN A 129 17.80 -8.83 -9.13
N LEU A 130 16.98 -9.63 -9.80
CA LEU A 130 16.88 -9.69 -11.27
C LEU A 130 16.50 -8.34 -11.88
N TYR A 131 15.72 -7.54 -11.16
CA TYR A 131 15.24 -6.26 -11.65
C TYR A 131 15.86 -5.06 -10.93
N THR A 132 16.95 -5.23 -10.18
CA THR A 132 17.59 -4.16 -9.37
C THR A 132 17.83 -2.87 -10.16
N ALA A 133 18.41 -2.96 -11.36
CA ALA A 133 18.70 -1.77 -12.16
C ALA A 133 17.42 -1.05 -12.62
N LYS A 134 16.36 -1.80 -12.92
CA LYS A 134 15.06 -1.25 -13.32
C LYS A 134 14.35 -0.61 -12.14
N ALA A 135 14.35 -1.28 -10.98
CA ALA A 135 13.80 -0.76 -9.73
C ALA A 135 14.50 0.55 -9.34
N LYS A 136 15.84 0.61 -9.38
CA LYS A 136 16.60 1.85 -9.13
C LYS A 136 16.20 2.99 -10.06
N THR A 137 16.08 2.71 -11.36
CA THR A 137 15.67 3.71 -12.36
C THR A 137 14.27 4.24 -12.05
N PHE A 138 13.31 3.33 -11.86
CA PHE A 138 11.93 3.67 -11.55
C PHE A 138 11.81 4.48 -10.26
N PHE A 139 12.37 3.98 -9.16
CA PHE A 139 12.26 4.63 -7.87
C PHE A 139 13.01 5.96 -7.78
N ALA A 140 14.15 6.11 -8.46
CA ALA A 140 14.81 7.41 -8.57
C ALA A 140 13.92 8.46 -9.24
N GLU A 141 13.18 8.07 -10.28
CA GLU A 141 12.28 8.96 -11.00
C GLU A 141 11.03 9.31 -10.17
N ILE A 142 10.38 8.31 -9.57
CA ILE A 142 9.22 8.54 -8.68
C ILE A 142 9.63 9.47 -7.53
N ALA A 143 10.74 9.17 -6.84
CA ALA A 143 11.19 9.95 -5.70
C ALA A 143 11.57 11.38 -6.12
N GLU A 144 12.33 11.59 -7.22
CA GLU A 144 12.66 12.94 -7.69
C GLU A 144 11.41 13.76 -8.05
N ARG A 145 10.43 13.14 -8.73
CA ARG A 145 9.22 13.82 -9.18
C ARG A 145 8.28 14.19 -8.03
N HIS A 146 8.25 13.39 -6.97
CA HIS A 146 7.27 13.50 -5.88
C HIS A 146 7.88 13.86 -4.51
N LYS A 147 9.18 14.20 -4.42
CA LYS A 147 9.88 14.52 -3.16
C LYS A 147 9.23 15.58 -2.26
N ASP A 148 8.46 16.50 -2.83
CA ASP A 148 7.79 17.56 -2.06
C ASP A 148 6.41 17.12 -1.52
N LYS A 149 6.01 15.85 -1.72
CA LYS A 149 4.77 15.28 -1.23
C LYS A 149 5.01 14.50 0.06
N ASN A 150 4.12 14.67 1.03
CA ASN A 150 4.18 14.00 2.32
C ASN A 150 3.36 12.71 2.42
N ASN A 151 2.82 12.24 1.29
CA ASN A 151 1.86 11.14 1.22
C ASN A 151 2.35 9.93 0.41
N ILE A 152 3.65 9.83 0.12
CA ILE A 152 4.23 8.74 -0.67
C ILE A 152 4.91 7.73 0.25
N ILE A 153 4.64 6.44 0.00
CA ILE A 153 5.29 5.31 0.63
C ILE A 153 5.80 4.39 -0.48
N TYR A 154 6.99 3.83 -0.34
CA TYR A 154 7.60 2.98 -1.37
C TYR A 154 7.64 1.52 -0.91
N ASP A 155 6.93 0.62 -1.59
CA ASP A 155 7.07 -0.82 -1.41
C ASP A 155 8.00 -1.37 -2.49
N ILE A 156 9.23 -1.69 -2.11
CA ILE A 156 10.32 -1.94 -3.06
C ILE A 156 10.38 -3.37 -3.59
N ALA A 157 9.64 -4.30 -2.98
CA ALA A 157 9.54 -5.67 -3.43
C ALA A 157 8.30 -6.33 -2.81
N ASN A 158 7.26 -6.52 -3.63
CA ASN A 158 6.01 -7.16 -3.23
C ASN A 158 6.19 -8.53 -2.56
N GLU A 159 6.62 -9.55 -3.31
CA GLU A 159 6.65 -10.94 -2.84
C GLU A 159 7.91 -11.68 -3.26
N PRO A 160 9.07 -11.40 -2.64
CA PRO A 160 10.25 -12.22 -2.83
C PRO A 160 9.95 -13.70 -2.52
N ASN A 161 10.22 -14.58 -3.47
CA ASN A 161 9.94 -16.02 -3.35
C ASN A 161 11.02 -16.86 -4.05
N GLY A 162 11.23 -18.10 -3.60
CA GLY A 162 12.33 -18.93 -4.08
C GLY A 162 13.73 -18.35 -3.81
N VAL A 163 13.84 -17.40 -2.87
CA VAL A 163 15.08 -16.71 -2.50
C VAL A 163 15.23 -16.60 -0.98
N SER A 164 16.48 -16.55 -0.52
CA SER A 164 16.76 -16.36 0.90
C SER A 164 16.56 -14.92 1.34
N TRP A 165 16.24 -14.73 2.63
CA TRP A 165 16.19 -13.40 3.23
C TRP A 165 17.46 -12.56 2.96
N SER A 166 18.65 -13.15 3.02
CA SER A 166 19.90 -12.44 2.74
C SER A 166 19.96 -11.85 1.31
N LYS A 167 19.34 -12.51 0.32
CA LYS A 167 19.23 -11.97 -1.04
C LYS A 167 18.24 -10.80 -1.10
N VAL A 168 17.13 -10.88 -0.36
CA VAL A 168 16.16 -9.79 -0.24
C VAL A 168 16.78 -8.57 0.45
N LYS A 169 17.49 -8.77 1.57
CA LYS A 169 18.27 -7.73 2.25
C LYS A 169 19.28 -7.06 1.32
N SER A 170 20.05 -7.84 0.56
CA SER A 170 21.03 -7.32 -0.40
C SER A 170 20.38 -6.43 -1.47
N TYR A 171 19.21 -6.83 -1.98
CA TYR A 171 18.44 -6.01 -2.90
C TYR A 171 17.98 -4.69 -2.24
N ALA A 172 17.39 -4.78 -1.04
CA ALA A 172 16.88 -3.62 -0.32
C ALA A 172 17.99 -2.60 -0.02
N GLU A 173 19.15 -3.06 0.45
CA GLU A 173 20.32 -2.22 0.75
C GLU A 173 20.94 -1.57 -0.50
N GLN A 174 20.60 -2.05 -1.71
CA GLN A 174 20.96 -1.39 -2.97
C GLN A 174 19.92 -0.35 -3.40
N VAL A 175 18.62 -0.62 -3.23
CA VAL A 175 17.53 0.25 -3.72
C VAL A 175 17.23 1.40 -2.76
N ILE A 176 17.23 1.16 -1.45
CA ILE A 176 16.93 2.19 -0.43
C ILE A 176 17.79 3.46 -0.62
N PRO A 177 19.13 3.39 -0.80
CA PRO A 177 19.93 4.59 -1.02
C PRO A 177 19.54 5.39 -2.27
N THR A 178 18.97 4.73 -3.28
CA THR A 178 18.52 5.38 -4.53
C THR A 178 17.30 6.26 -4.28
N ILE A 179 16.35 5.79 -3.47
CA ILE A 179 15.19 6.58 -3.04
C ILE A 179 15.67 7.72 -2.12
N ARG A 180 16.47 7.39 -1.10
CA ARG A 180 16.95 8.35 -0.09
C ARG A 180 17.79 9.50 -0.65
N ALA A 181 18.46 9.29 -1.78
CA ALA A 181 19.19 10.35 -2.47
C ALA A 181 18.26 11.45 -3.02
N LYS A 182 16.96 11.16 -3.20
CA LYS A 182 15.95 12.06 -3.74
C LYS A 182 14.91 12.48 -2.71
N ASP A 183 14.58 11.57 -1.81
CA ASP A 183 13.54 11.68 -0.78
C ASP A 183 14.12 11.12 0.55
N PRO A 184 14.85 11.95 1.31
CA PRO A 184 15.68 11.50 2.43
C PRO A 184 14.87 11.00 3.63
N ASP A 185 13.63 11.45 3.79
CA ASP A 185 12.72 11.11 4.89
C ASP A 185 11.60 10.13 4.48
N SER A 186 11.54 9.67 3.23
CA SER A 186 10.67 8.58 2.74
C SER A 186 10.38 7.44 3.73
N VAL A 187 9.15 6.93 3.76
CA VAL A 187 8.85 5.64 4.40
C VAL A 187 9.00 4.53 3.35
N ILE A 188 9.79 3.50 3.64
CA ILE A 188 10.06 2.41 2.70
C ILE A 188 9.63 1.07 3.31
N PHE A 189 8.77 0.35 2.59
CA PHE A 189 8.36 -1.01 2.93
C PHE A 189 9.19 -2.02 2.13
N VAL A 190 9.55 -3.12 2.78
CA VAL A 190 10.39 -4.17 2.20
C VAL A 190 9.74 -5.54 2.35
N GLY A 191 9.47 -6.18 1.21
CA GLY A 191 9.13 -7.58 1.08
C GLY A 191 9.91 -8.50 2.00
N THR A 192 9.24 -9.46 2.62
CA THR A 192 9.94 -10.57 3.28
C THR A 192 10.01 -11.78 2.36
N HIS A 193 10.92 -12.72 2.62
CA HIS A 193 11.01 -13.92 1.79
C HIS A 193 9.80 -14.83 1.99
N ALA A 194 9.64 -15.79 1.07
CA ALA A 194 8.51 -16.72 0.99
C ALA A 194 7.17 -15.99 0.76
N TRP A 195 7.05 -15.23 -0.33
CA TRP A 195 5.85 -14.43 -0.66
C TRP A 195 5.46 -13.47 0.47
N SER A 196 6.46 -12.78 1.03
CA SER A 196 6.25 -11.89 2.17
C SER A 196 5.56 -12.56 3.36
N SER A 197 5.76 -13.86 3.57
CA SER A 197 5.16 -14.58 4.70
C SER A 197 6.09 -14.66 5.93
N LEU A 198 7.14 -13.84 6.00
CA LEU A 198 8.22 -13.98 7.00
C LEU A 198 8.91 -15.36 6.96
N GLY A 199 8.95 -16.01 5.81
CA GLY A 199 9.59 -17.31 5.62
C GLY A 199 8.71 -18.53 5.86
N VAL A 200 7.51 -18.37 6.41
CA VAL A 200 6.60 -19.49 6.73
C VAL A 200 6.34 -20.40 5.52
N SER A 201 6.06 -19.84 4.33
CA SER A 201 5.74 -20.66 3.14
C SER A 201 6.93 -21.50 2.63
N ASP A 202 8.16 -21.16 3.01
CA ASP A 202 9.38 -21.92 2.67
C ASP A 202 9.82 -22.86 3.81
N GLY A 203 8.97 -23.10 4.83
CA GLY A 203 9.30 -23.91 6.00
C GLY A 203 10.33 -23.24 6.93
N ARG A 204 10.46 -21.91 6.84
CA ARG A 204 11.34 -21.08 7.67
C ARG A 204 10.50 -20.24 8.63
N THR A 205 11.16 -19.36 9.38
CA THR A 205 10.50 -18.55 10.39
C THR A 205 10.99 -17.11 10.32
N GLU A 206 10.29 -16.22 11.03
CA GLU A 206 10.65 -14.81 11.13
C GLU A 206 12.05 -14.57 11.70
N ALA A 207 12.69 -15.59 12.30
CA ALA A 207 14.05 -15.54 12.80
C ALA A 207 15.06 -15.12 11.71
N ASP A 208 14.84 -15.49 10.44
CA ASP A 208 15.71 -15.10 9.33
C ASP A 208 15.79 -13.56 9.22
N VAL A 209 14.64 -12.89 9.30
CA VAL A 209 14.51 -11.44 9.27
C VAL A 209 15.04 -10.82 10.57
N LEU A 210 14.64 -11.37 11.72
CA LEU A 210 14.98 -10.81 13.04
C LEU A 210 16.48 -10.82 13.34
N ASN A 211 17.19 -11.86 12.88
CA ASN A 211 18.63 -12.04 13.13
C ASN A 211 19.51 -11.33 12.08
N ASN A 212 18.94 -10.84 10.98
CA ASN A 212 19.67 -10.21 9.90
C ASN A 212 18.90 -9.00 9.35
N LYS A 213 18.61 -8.03 10.21
CA LYS A 213 17.84 -6.83 9.85
C LYS A 213 18.55 -5.99 8.78
N ILE A 214 17.76 -5.31 7.94
CA ILE A 214 18.27 -4.35 6.96
C ILE A 214 18.92 -3.17 7.70
N ASN A 215 20.08 -2.73 7.22
CA ASN A 215 20.79 -1.58 7.78
C ASN A 215 20.24 -0.26 7.21
N ALA A 216 18.99 0.08 7.55
CA ALA A 216 18.34 1.33 7.19
C ALA A 216 17.31 1.74 8.25
N SER A 217 17.09 3.05 8.39
CA SER A 217 16.01 3.61 9.22
C SER A 217 14.78 3.93 8.38
N ASN A 218 13.68 4.25 9.07
CA ASN A 218 12.39 4.60 8.47
C ASN A 218 11.90 3.55 7.44
N ILE A 219 12.10 2.28 7.80
CA ILE A 219 11.62 1.12 7.05
C ILE A 219 10.59 0.31 7.84
N MET A 220 9.69 -0.36 7.13
CA MET A 220 8.85 -1.43 7.68
C MET A 220 9.01 -2.70 6.85
N TYR A 221 8.81 -3.86 7.47
CA TYR A 221 8.80 -5.14 6.78
C TYR A 221 7.36 -5.50 6.40
N THR A 222 7.17 -6.09 5.22
CA THR A 222 5.83 -6.48 4.79
C THR A 222 5.47 -7.89 5.21
N PHE A 223 4.18 -8.10 5.45
CA PHE A 223 3.60 -9.42 5.68
C PHE A 223 2.34 -9.62 4.83
N HIS A 224 2.23 -10.73 4.11
CA HIS A 224 1.04 -11.08 3.32
C HIS A 224 0.33 -12.31 3.87
N PHE A 225 -1.00 -12.30 3.81
CA PHE A 225 -1.81 -13.47 4.17
C PHE A 225 -3.09 -13.61 3.35
N TYR A 226 -3.55 -14.84 3.17
CA TYR A 226 -4.86 -15.15 2.59
C TYR A 226 -5.62 -16.01 3.59
N ALA A 227 -6.69 -15.44 4.15
CA ALA A 227 -7.25 -15.89 5.43
C ALA A 227 -7.81 -17.32 5.42
N ALA A 228 -8.24 -17.85 4.27
CA ALA A 228 -8.74 -19.22 4.15
C ALA A 228 -7.62 -20.27 3.98
N SER A 229 -6.37 -19.82 3.79
CA SER A 229 -5.20 -20.70 3.68
C SER A 229 -4.23 -20.53 4.85
N HIS A 230 -4.06 -19.29 5.33
CA HIS A 230 -2.99 -18.92 6.25
C HIS A 230 -3.56 -18.76 7.65
N HIS A 231 -3.72 -19.89 8.36
CA HIS A 231 -4.32 -19.93 9.70
C HIS A 231 -3.29 -19.67 10.81
N GLN A 232 -3.25 -20.55 11.82
CA GLN A 232 -2.57 -20.31 13.10
C GLN A 232 -1.05 -20.09 12.96
N GLU A 233 -0.38 -20.86 12.11
CA GLU A 233 1.08 -20.78 11.94
C GLU A 233 1.53 -19.40 11.42
N TYR A 234 0.85 -18.90 10.38
CA TYR A 234 1.10 -17.58 9.80
C TYR A 234 0.74 -16.47 10.80
N PHE A 235 -0.38 -16.60 11.51
CA PHE A 235 -0.80 -15.66 12.54
C PHE A 235 0.24 -15.55 13.67
N ASP A 236 0.77 -16.68 14.13
CA ASP A 236 1.76 -16.71 15.21
C ASP A 236 3.10 -16.13 14.76
N ALA A 237 3.53 -16.40 13.52
CA ALA A 237 4.73 -15.78 12.94
C ALA A 237 4.61 -14.25 12.88
N LEU A 238 3.49 -13.74 12.34
CA LEU A 238 3.17 -12.32 12.34
C LEU A 238 3.18 -11.75 13.77
N SER A 239 2.56 -12.43 14.73
CA SER A 239 2.46 -11.98 16.12
C SER A 239 3.85 -11.85 16.78
N ARG A 240 4.72 -12.85 16.60
CA ARG A 240 6.09 -12.83 17.12
C ARG A 240 6.95 -11.76 16.44
N ALA A 241 6.81 -11.57 15.12
CA ALA A 241 7.54 -10.57 14.37
C ALA A 241 7.13 -9.14 14.74
N ALA A 242 5.82 -8.87 14.82
CA ALA A 242 5.27 -7.56 15.16
C ALA A 242 5.65 -7.07 16.58
N ALA A 243 6.13 -7.97 17.44
CA ALA A 243 6.68 -7.60 18.75
C ALA A 243 8.14 -7.11 18.70
N LYS A 244 8.82 -7.21 17.55
CA LYS A 244 10.28 -7.01 17.42
C LYS A 244 10.71 -6.18 16.21
N ILE A 245 9.89 -6.07 15.18
CA ILE A 245 10.12 -5.25 13.99
C ILE A 245 8.83 -4.53 13.57
N PRO A 246 8.94 -3.34 12.94
CA PRO A 246 7.78 -2.64 12.38
C PRO A 246 7.25 -3.42 11.17
N ILE A 247 5.96 -3.75 11.20
CA ILE A 247 5.27 -4.52 10.16
C ILE A 247 4.16 -3.68 9.53
N PHE A 248 3.98 -3.83 8.21
CA PHE A 248 2.80 -3.39 7.48
C PHE A 248 2.23 -4.58 6.67
N VAL A 249 0.91 -4.73 6.59
CA VAL A 249 0.28 -5.76 5.75
C VAL A 249 -0.07 -5.15 4.39
N THR A 250 0.88 -5.15 3.47
CA THR A 250 0.71 -4.52 2.14
C THR A 250 -0.23 -5.31 1.23
N GLU A 251 -0.48 -6.57 1.52
CA GLU A 251 -1.45 -7.37 0.80
C GLU A 251 -2.11 -8.40 1.71
N PHE A 252 -3.44 -8.54 1.61
CA PHE A 252 -4.13 -9.71 2.13
C PHE A 252 -5.46 -9.96 1.42
N GLY A 253 -5.87 -11.21 1.35
CA GLY A 253 -7.19 -11.65 0.89
C GLY A 253 -8.00 -12.33 1.99
N THR A 254 -9.33 -12.34 1.84
CA THR A 254 -10.23 -13.12 2.72
C THR A 254 -10.40 -14.56 2.23
N GLN A 255 -9.81 -14.87 1.07
CA GLN A 255 -9.91 -16.09 0.28
C GLN A 255 -8.76 -17.06 0.56
N ASP A 256 -8.62 -18.09 -0.27
CA ASP A 256 -7.40 -18.90 -0.33
C ASP A 256 -6.23 -18.14 -0.97
N TYR A 257 -5.03 -18.75 -0.96
CA TYR A 257 -3.78 -18.15 -1.44
C TYR A 257 -3.78 -17.81 -2.94
N ALA A 258 -4.71 -18.33 -3.74
CA ALA A 258 -4.86 -17.97 -5.15
C ALA A 258 -5.79 -16.76 -5.35
N GLY A 259 -6.29 -16.18 -4.25
CA GLY A 259 -7.22 -15.07 -4.25
C GLY A 259 -8.65 -15.47 -4.62
N GLU A 260 -8.98 -16.76 -4.52
CA GLU A 260 -10.26 -17.32 -4.97
C GLU A 260 -10.92 -18.28 -3.96
N GLY A 261 -12.03 -18.91 -4.36
CA GLY A 261 -12.78 -19.78 -3.47
C GLY A 261 -13.56 -19.05 -2.37
N ALA A 262 -13.89 -19.77 -1.31
CA ALA A 262 -14.74 -19.26 -0.23
C ALA A 262 -14.00 -18.27 0.68
N ASN A 263 -14.72 -17.27 1.18
CA ASN A 263 -14.16 -16.35 2.17
C ASN A 263 -14.12 -16.99 3.56
N ASP A 264 -12.99 -16.85 4.25
CA ASP A 264 -12.89 -17.08 5.69
C ASP A 264 -12.90 -15.75 6.45
N PHE A 265 -14.10 -15.22 6.67
CA PHE A 265 -14.28 -13.98 7.43
C PHE A 265 -13.95 -14.13 8.93
N THR A 266 -13.91 -15.35 9.46
CA THR A 266 -13.54 -15.61 10.86
C THR A 266 -12.04 -15.39 11.05
N TRP A 267 -11.21 -16.02 10.22
CA TRP A 267 -9.77 -15.78 10.23
C TRP A 267 -9.43 -14.37 9.79
N SER A 268 -10.12 -13.85 8.78
CA SER A 268 -9.93 -12.45 8.34
C SER A 268 -10.15 -11.48 9.50
N LYS A 269 -11.23 -11.67 10.28
CA LYS A 269 -11.49 -10.85 11.47
C LYS A 269 -10.39 -11.02 12.51
N LYS A 270 -9.95 -12.25 12.81
CA LYS A 270 -8.87 -12.52 13.78
C LYS A 270 -7.57 -11.78 13.41
N TYR A 271 -7.19 -11.78 12.13
CA TYR A 271 -6.05 -10.98 11.67
C TYR A 271 -6.31 -9.48 11.87
N LEU A 272 -7.41 -8.94 11.37
CA LEU A 272 -7.67 -7.49 11.45
C LEU A 272 -7.78 -6.98 12.89
N ASP A 273 -8.36 -7.76 13.81
CA ASP A 273 -8.40 -7.45 15.25
C ASP A 273 -6.98 -7.35 15.82
N PHE A 274 -6.11 -8.31 15.47
CA PHE A 274 -4.71 -8.28 15.87
C PHE A 274 -3.98 -7.06 15.29
N LEU A 275 -4.11 -6.79 13.99
CA LEU A 275 -3.49 -5.63 13.33
C LEU A 275 -3.92 -4.33 14.00
N LYS A 276 -5.20 -4.18 14.30
CA LYS A 276 -5.74 -3.03 15.05
C LYS A 276 -5.12 -2.89 16.44
N SER A 277 -5.02 -3.98 17.20
CA SER A 277 -4.40 -3.98 18.54
C SER A 277 -2.94 -3.53 18.52
N LYS A 278 -2.24 -3.71 17.40
CA LYS A 278 -0.84 -3.33 17.20
C LYS A 278 -0.64 -2.03 16.44
N GLN A 279 -1.71 -1.40 15.94
CA GLN A 279 -1.65 -0.27 14.99
C GLN A 279 -0.87 -0.61 13.71
N ILE A 280 -1.03 -1.83 13.20
CA ILE A 280 -0.46 -2.27 11.91
C ILE A 280 -1.44 -1.91 10.80
N GLY A 281 -0.97 -1.09 9.85
CA GLY A 281 -1.75 -0.74 8.66
C GLY A 281 -1.87 -1.88 7.66
N TRP A 282 -2.86 -1.78 6.77
CA TRP A 282 -3.14 -2.81 5.78
C TRP A 282 -3.77 -2.31 4.48
N THR A 283 -3.56 -3.06 3.40
CA THR A 283 -4.24 -2.92 2.11
C THR A 283 -4.79 -4.26 1.63
N ASN A 284 -6.10 -4.33 1.36
CA ASN A 284 -6.75 -5.55 0.90
C ASN A 284 -6.60 -5.74 -0.63
N TRP A 285 -6.40 -6.99 -1.05
CA TRP A 285 -6.38 -7.43 -2.44
C TRP A 285 -7.79 -7.89 -2.86
N ASN A 286 -8.45 -7.30 -3.87
CA ASN A 286 -8.04 -6.12 -4.65
C ASN A 286 -9.22 -5.30 -5.25
N PHE A 287 -8.91 -4.06 -5.63
CA PHE A 287 -9.82 -3.06 -6.17
C PHE A 287 -10.09 -3.22 -7.68
N SER A 288 -10.58 -4.38 -8.09
CA SER A 288 -10.95 -4.69 -9.48
C SER A 288 -12.29 -5.40 -9.59
N ASP A 289 -12.72 -5.66 -10.83
CA ASP A 289 -13.83 -6.54 -11.18
C ASP A 289 -13.37 -7.87 -11.83
N ASP A 290 -12.15 -8.33 -11.50
CA ASP A 290 -11.67 -9.68 -11.82
C ASP A 290 -12.67 -10.75 -11.34
N GLU A 291 -12.73 -11.89 -12.01
CA GLU A 291 -13.71 -12.96 -11.72
C GLU A 291 -13.48 -13.63 -10.36
N ARG A 292 -12.24 -13.62 -9.84
CA ARG A 292 -11.92 -14.24 -8.55
C ARG A 292 -12.69 -13.61 -7.40
N SER A 293 -12.93 -14.39 -6.35
CA SER A 293 -13.71 -13.92 -5.20
C SER A 293 -13.01 -12.84 -4.36
N GLY A 294 -11.69 -12.67 -4.52
CA GLY A 294 -10.90 -11.58 -3.93
C GLY A 294 -11.07 -10.21 -4.57
N ALA A 295 -11.55 -10.14 -5.81
CA ALA A 295 -11.91 -8.86 -6.41
C ALA A 295 -13.10 -8.24 -5.66
N VAL A 296 -13.02 -6.97 -5.30
CA VAL A 296 -14.11 -6.35 -4.51
C VAL A 296 -15.36 -6.05 -5.35
N PHE A 297 -15.22 -5.84 -6.66
CA PHE A 297 -16.34 -5.52 -7.53
C PHE A 297 -16.87 -6.75 -8.26
N LYS A 298 -18.18 -6.78 -8.51
CA LYS A 298 -18.82 -7.73 -9.43
C LYS A 298 -18.32 -7.46 -10.85
N GLU A 299 -18.20 -8.51 -11.65
CA GLU A 299 -17.74 -8.47 -13.03
C GLU A 299 -18.51 -7.42 -13.85
N GLY A 300 -17.78 -6.64 -14.66
CA GLY A 300 -18.35 -5.58 -15.50
C GLY A 300 -18.67 -4.27 -14.77
N THR A 301 -18.47 -4.19 -13.45
CA THR A 301 -18.62 -2.94 -12.69
C THR A 301 -17.69 -1.86 -13.22
N CYS A 302 -16.45 -2.22 -13.61
CA CYS A 302 -15.47 -1.25 -14.07
C CYS A 302 -15.78 -0.65 -15.45
N ALA A 303 -16.75 -1.20 -16.20
CA ALA A 303 -17.28 -0.56 -17.40
C ALA A 303 -18.28 0.58 -17.07
N GLY A 304 -18.92 0.56 -15.90
CA GLY A 304 -19.91 1.54 -15.46
C GLY A 304 -19.32 2.80 -14.83
N SER A 305 -20.16 3.69 -14.29
CA SER A 305 -19.74 4.99 -13.70
C SER A 305 -20.05 5.15 -12.20
N SER A 306 -20.64 4.14 -11.55
CA SER A 306 -21.07 4.18 -10.15
C SER A 306 -20.38 3.11 -9.31
N PHE A 307 -19.76 3.54 -8.20
CA PHE A 307 -18.89 2.71 -7.35
C PHE A 307 -19.20 2.84 -5.84
N THR A 308 -20.17 3.67 -5.46
CA THR A 308 -20.54 3.92 -4.07
C THR A 308 -21.52 2.86 -3.54
N GLY A 309 -21.45 2.58 -2.25
CA GLY A 309 -22.33 1.60 -1.61
C GLY A 309 -21.96 0.15 -1.94
N THR A 310 -22.87 -0.78 -1.65
CA THR A 310 -22.57 -2.23 -1.65
C THR A 310 -23.13 -2.99 -2.84
N SER A 311 -24.03 -2.40 -3.64
CA SER A 311 -24.76 -3.11 -4.70
C SER A 311 -23.84 -3.68 -5.80
N LYS A 312 -22.69 -3.04 -6.03
CA LYS A 312 -21.65 -3.43 -6.99
C LYS A 312 -20.58 -4.34 -6.41
N LEU A 313 -20.63 -4.64 -5.12
CA LEU A 313 -19.55 -5.35 -4.44
C LEU A 313 -19.82 -6.86 -4.39
N LYS A 314 -18.76 -7.65 -4.52
CA LYS A 314 -18.74 -9.06 -4.12
C LYS A 314 -18.79 -9.16 -2.59
N PRO A 315 -19.07 -10.34 -2.00
CA PRO A 315 -19.09 -10.52 -0.55
C PRO A 315 -17.83 -9.99 0.16
N ALA A 316 -16.65 -10.24 -0.41
CA ALA A 316 -15.38 -9.72 0.10
C ALA A 316 -15.34 -8.18 0.10
N GLY A 317 -15.80 -7.55 -0.99
CA GLY A 317 -15.91 -6.10 -1.11
C GLY A 317 -16.85 -5.46 -0.09
N VAL A 318 -18.03 -6.07 0.14
CA VAL A 318 -18.96 -5.63 1.19
C VAL A 318 -18.29 -5.69 2.56
N TRP A 319 -17.66 -6.83 2.85
CA TRP A 319 -17.01 -7.09 4.13
C TRP A 319 -15.88 -6.10 4.39
N ILE A 320 -14.95 -5.92 3.45
CA ILE A 320 -13.77 -5.07 3.65
C ILE A 320 -14.14 -3.58 3.72
N ARG A 321 -15.09 -3.12 2.90
CA ARG A 321 -15.58 -1.73 2.96
C ARG A 321 -16.06 -1.37 4.36
N GLU A 322 -16.77 -2.27 5.03
CA GLU A 322 -17.22 -2.06 6.41
C GLU A 322 -16.04 -1.89 7.39
N ARG A 323 -14.97 -2.69 7.27
CA ARG A 323 -13.77 -2.56 8.11
C ARG A 323 -12.94 -1.33 7.78
N ILE A 324 -12.94 -0.85 6.53
CA ILE A 324 -12.30 0.42 6.20
C ILE A 324 -13.08 1.57 6.84
N ILE A 325 -14.41 1.56 6.78
CA ILE A 325 -15.22 2.65 7.34
C ILE A 325 -15.16 2.66 8.88
N ASN A 326 -15.33 1.50 9.52
CA ASN A 326 -15.55 1.43 10.96
C ASN A 326 -14.25 1.10 11.71
N ARG A 327 -13.64 2.12 12.33
CA ARG A 327 -12.43 1.96 13.18
C ARG A 327 -12.70 1.18 14.49
N ASN A 328 -13.96 0.96 14.86
CA ASN A 328 -14.35 0.27 16.08
C ASN A 328 -14.58 -1.24 15.89
N LEU A 329 -14.76 -1.70 14.65
CA LEU A 329 -14.78 -3.13 14.31
C LEU A 329 -13.38 -3.75 14.36
#